data_AF-A0A9W6XKU6-F1
#
_entry.id   AF-A0A9W6XKU6-F1
#
_cell.length_a   1.000
_cell.length_b   1.000
_cell.length_c   1.000
_cell.angle_alpha   90.00
_cell.angle_beta   90.00
_cell.angle_gamma   90.00
#
_symmetry.space_group_name_H-M   'P 1'
#
loop_
_entity.id
_entity.type
_entity.pdbx_description
1 polymer ?
#
loop_
_entity_poly.entity_id
_entity_poly.type
_entity_poly.pdbx_seq_one_letter_code
_entity_poly.pdbx_strand_id
1 'polypeptide(L)'
;MSKSSGRRIHDLSYPEDTFINDCTDQGSIIKPAYTHCNVLATEILRVKLNHPGARIHAMAGDVVAAFRDIIIHRNSVYLFAGYIEQDDIIVIELAAPFRWSGSPGFYKIAGGAIAHVHGSRTTKQLPIGFFKYRWVDDHINVVADVDAAVMTRTDHFATP
;
A
#
# COMPACT_ATOMS: atom_id res chain seq x y z
N MET A 1 34.78 8.41 -5.35
CA MET A 1 34.12 7.12 -5.06
C MET A 1 32.64 7.28 -5.39
N SER A 2 32.12 6.56 -6.37
CA SER A 2 30.67 6.52 -6.62
C SER A 2 30.01 5.76 -5.48
N LYS A 3 28.97 6.34 -4.88
CA LYS A 3 28.12 5.65 -3.91
C LYS A 3 27.32 4.61 -4.70
N SER A 4 27.61 3.33 -4.51
CA SER A 4 26.70 2.28 -4.95
C SER A 4 25.46 2.33 -4.05
N SER A 5 24.28 2.52 -4.65
CA SER A 5 23.02 2.37 -3.94
C SER A 5 22.69 0.88 -3.90
N GLY A 6 22.70 0.28 -2.71
CA GLY A 6 22.30 -1.11 -2.49
C GLY A 6 21.06 -1.17 -1.61
N ARG A 7 20.12 -2.06 -1.93
CA ARG A 7 18.99 -2.38 -1.06
C ARG A 7 19.33 -3.62 -0.25
N ARG A 8 19.33 -3.51 1.09
CA ARG A 8 19.40 -4.68 1.95
C ARG A 8 18.07 -5.45 1.84
N ILE A 9 18.16 -6.72 1.47
CA ILE A 9 17.04 -7.65 1.43
C ILE A 9 17.36 -8.71 2.45
N HIS A 10 16.50 -8.86 3.45
CA HIS A 10 16.57 -9.98 4.36
C HIS A 10 16.17 -11.23 3.57
N ASP A 11 17.10 -12.19 3.46
CA ASP A 11 16.80 -13.49 2.89
C ASP A 11 15.98 -14.30 3.90
N LEU A 12 14.67 -14.12 3.87
CA LEU A 12 13.77 -14.84 4.77
C LEU A 12 13.82 -16.36 4.55
N SER A 13 14.32 -16.84 3.40
CA SER A 13 14.42 -18.28 3.06
C SER A 13 15.62 -19.01 3.69
N TYR A 14 16.44 -18.32 4.48
CA TYR A 14 17.56 -18.92 5.20
C TYR A 14 17.33 -18.84 6.72
N PRO A 15 17.67 -19.89 7.51
CA PRO A 15 18.21 -21.18 7.08
C PRO A 15 17.15 -22.10 6.45
N GLU A 16 17.62 -23.06 5.64
CA GLU A 16 16.81 -24.08 4.98
C GLU A 16 15.89 -24.79 6.01
N ASP A 17 14.66 -25.10 5.60
CA ASP A 17 13.59 -25.70 6.44
C ASP A 17 13.02 -24.81 7.58
N THR A 18 13.40 -23.53 7.64
CA THR A 18 12.80 -22.54 8.56
C THR A 18 12.23 -21.31 7.86
N PHE A 19 11.99 -21.39 6.54
CA PHE A 19 11.49 -20.27 5.76
C PHE A 19 10.16 -19.77 6.33
N ILE A 20 10.14 -18.49 6.69
CA ILE A 20 8.98 -17.85 7.31
C ILE A 20 7.70 -18.08 6.51
N ASN A 21 7.75 -18.06 5.17
CA ASN A 21 6.55 -18.26 4.35
C ASN A 21 5.98 -19.68 4.45
N ASP A 22 6.85 -20.69 4.58
CA ASP A 22 6.43 -22.10 4.72
C ASP A 22 5.85 -22.36 6.11
N CYS A 23 6.39 -21.68 7.13
CA CYS A 23 5.88 -21.74 8.50
C CYS A 23 4.66 -20.81 8.74
N THR A 24 4.37 -19.88 7.83
CA THR A 24 3.24 -18.95 7.97
C THR A 24 1.94 -19.69 7.70
N ASP A 25 1.03 -19.67 8.67
CA ASP A 25 -0.35 -20.12 8.45
C ASP A 25 -1.05 -19.21 7.43
N GLN A 26 -1.09 -19.67 6.18
CA GLN A 26 -1.72 -18.98 5.05
C GLN A 26 -3.24 -18.77 5.25
N GLY A 27 -3.87 -19.56 6.13
CA GLY A 27 -5.28 -19.38 6.51
C GLY A 27 -5.50 -18.17 7.41
N SER A 28 -4.51 -17.80 8.22
CA SER A 28 -4.56 -16.64 9.12
C SER A 28 -4.31 -15.30 8.41
N ILE A 29 -3.71 -15.32 7.21
CA ILE A 29 -3.46 -14.12 6.42
C ILE A 29 -4.78 -13.56 5.92
N ILE A 30 -4.97 -12.26 6.12
CA ILE A 30 -6.14 -11.55 5.63
C ILE A 30 -6.17 -11.60 4.11
N LYS A 31 -7.10 -12.39 3.57
CA LYS A 31 -7.26 -12.56 2.14
C LYS A 31 -7.83 -11.30 1.51
N PRO A 32 -7.11 -10.68 0.57
CA PRO A 32 -7.63 -9.49 -0.07
C PRO A 32 -8.76 -9.83 -1.05
N ALA A 33 -9.99 -9.39 -0.77
CA ALA A 33 -10.92 -9.03 -1.84
C ALA A 33 -10.40 -7.82 -2.61
N TYR A 34 -9.93 -8.03 -3.85
CA TYR A 34 -9.58 -6.96 -4.78
C TYR A 34 -10.75 -6.68 -5.71
N THR A 35 -11.02 -5.40 -5.95
CA THR A 35 -11.92 -5.00 -7.02
C THR A 35 -11.16 -5.07 -8.33
N HIS A 36 -11.76 -5.71 -9.33
CA HIS A 36 -11.15 -5.80 -10.66
C HIS A 36 -10.98 -4.38 -11.26
N CYS A 37 -9.94 -4.15 -12.05
CA CYS A 37 -9.62 -2.82 -12.59
C CYS A 37 -10.67 -2.27 -13.57
N ASN A 38 -11.67 -3.07 -13.95
CA ASN A 38 -12.80 -2.63 -14.76
C ASN A 38 -13.58 -1.48 -14.11
N VAL A 39 -13.63 -1.40 -12.78
CA VAL A 39 -14.30 -0.31 -12.08
C VAL A 39 -13.64 1.04 -12.33
N LEU A 40 -12.33 1.07 -12.56
CA LEU A 40 -11.60 2.29 -12.91
C LEU A 40 -12.04 2.78 -14.30
N ALA A 41 -12.13 1.86 -15.28
CA ALA A 41 -12.60 2.19 -16.62
C ALA A 41 -14.06 2.65 -16.61
N THR A 42 -14.93 1.94 -15.87
CA THR A 42 -16.34 2.32 -15.68
C THR A 42 -16.46 3.71 -15.07
N GLU A 43 -15.63 4.03 -14.07
CA GLU A 43 -15.65 5.35 -13.45
C GLU A 43 -15.20 6.45 -14.40
N ILE A 44 -14.11 6.24 -15.15
CA ILE A 44 -13.64 7.22 -16.15
C ILE A 44 -14.76 7.51 -17.15
N LEU A 45 -15.46 6.48 -17.64
CA LEU A 45 -16.59 6.65 -18.56
C LEU A 45 -17.76 7.38 -17.89
N ARG A 46 -18.09 7.06 -16.64
CA ARG A 46 -19.14 7.74 -15.85
C ARG A 46 -18.84 9.22 -15.67
N VAL A 47 -17.62 9.57 -15.27
CA VAL A 47 -17.17 10.95 -15.09
C VAL A 47 -17.20 11.71 -16.42
N LYS A 48 -16.76 11.08 -17.52
CA LYS A 48 -16.82 11.66 -18.86
C LYS A 48 -18.25 11.98 -19.30
N LEU A 49 -19.19 11.08 -19.01
CA LEU A 49 -20.60 11.25 -19.38
C LEU A 49 -21.26 12.37 -18.56
N ASN A 50 -20.94 12.46 -17.28
CA ASN A 50 -21.54 13.45 -16.36
C ASN A 50 -20.95 14.86 -16.50
N HIS A 51 -19.73 14.98 -17.04
CA HIS A 51 -19.06 16.25 -17.27
C HIS A 51 -18.59 16.37 -18.73
N PRO A 52 -19.52 16.49 -19.71
CA PRO A 52 -19.15 16.61 -21.12
C PRO A 52 -18.24 17.82 -21.36
N GLY A 53 -17.12 17.61 -22.04
CA GLY A 53 -16.16 18.67 -22.36
C GLY A 53 -15.17 19.01 -21.23
N ALA A 54 -15.37 18.52 -20.01
CA ALA A 54 -14.38 18.64 -18.94
C ALA A 54 -13.19 17.70 -19.18
N ARG A 55 -11.99 18.14 -18.76
CA ARG A 55 -10.84 17.23 -18.67
C ARG A 55 -11.05 16.26 -17.51
N ILE A 56 -10.55 15.04 -17.64
CA ILE A 56 -10.60 14.03 -16.58
C ILE A 56 -9.18 13.87 -16.06
N HIS A 57 -9.02 13.99 -14.76
CA HIS A 57 -7.76 13.77 -14.06
C HIS A 57 -7.81 12.43 -13.32
N ALA A 58 -6.73 11.67 -13.43
CA ALA A 58 -6.49 10.50 -12.62
C ALA A 58 -5.24 10.74 -11.76
N MET A 59 -5.36 10.49 -10.47
CA MET A 59 -4.22 10.49 -9.56
C MET A 59 -3.91 9.06 -9.19
N ALA A 60 -2.69 8.63 -9.42
CA ALA A 60 -2.14 7.38 -8.92
C ALA A 60 -1.05 7.72 -7.91
N GLY A 61 -1.14 7.15 -6.73
CA GLY A 61 -0.13 7.26 -5.68
C GLY A 61 0.26 5.88 -5.18
N ASP A 62 1.54 5.73 -4.89
CA ASP A 62 2.12 4.55 -4.23
C ASP A 62 2.54 4.95 -2.81
N VAL A 63 2.29 4.07 -1.83
CA VAL A 63 2.73 4.30 -0.44
C VAL A 63 4.13 3.73 -0.28
N VAL A 64 5.11 4.62 -0.36
CA VAL A 64 6.53 4.27 -0.24
C VAL A 64 6.77 3.50 1.06
N ALA A 65 7.34 2.30 0.91
CA ALA A 65 7.65 1.41 2.03
C ALA A 65 6.46 1.02 2.90
N ALA A 66 5.25 0.96 2.32
CA ALA A 66 3.97 0.57 2.94
C ALA A 66 4.06 -0.51 4.04
N PHE A 67 4.81 -1.59 3.80
CA PHE A 67 4.88 -2.70 4.76
C PHE A 67 5.64 -2.34 6.05
N ARG A 68 6.50 -1.33 6.03
CA ARG A 68 7.19 -0.83 7.23
C ARG A 68 6.24 -0.17 8.23
N ASP A 69 5.04 0.25 7.79
CA ASP A 69 4.00 0.78 8.66
C ASP A 69 3.23 -0.31 9.42
N ILE A 70 3.45 -1.59 9.06
CA ILE A 70 2.79 -2.74 9.66
C ILE A 70 3.71 -3.36 10.70
N ILE A 71 3.51 -2.99 11.96
CA ILE A 71 4.34 -3.49 13.08
C ILE A 71 4.02 -4.96 13.38
N ILE A 72 5.07 -5.76 13.57
CA ILE A 72 4.96 -7.16 13.97
C ILE A 72 4.74 -7.21 15.47
N HIS A 73 3.80 -8.06 15.90
CA HIS A 73 3.51 -8.24 17.31
C HIS A 73 4.75 -8.72 18.08
N ARG A 74 4.99 -8.20 19.29
CA ARG A 74 6.21 -8.47 20.09
C ARG A 74 6.48 -9.96 20.33
N ASN A 75 5.43 -10.78 20.41
CA ASN A 75 5.57 -12.23 20.62
C ASN A 75 5.88 -12.98 19.32
N SER A 76 6.10 -12.29 18.20
CA SER A 76 6.30 -12.87 16.88
C SER A 76 7.53 -12.31 16.18
N VAL A 77 8.11 -11.19 16.64
CA VAL A 77 9.30 -10.56 16.02
C VAL A 77 10.50 -11.50 15.93
N TYR A 78 10.63 -12.44 16.89
CA TYR A 78 11.73 -13.41 16.90
C TYR A 78 11.72 -14.35 15.69
N LEU A 79 10.55 -14.52 15.03
CA LEU A 79 10.41 -15.32 13.81
C LEU A 79 11.00 -14.60 12.59
N PHE A 80 11.19 -13.28 12.67
CA PHE A 80 11.69 -12.43 11.59
C PHE A 80 13.12 -11.95 11.86
N ALA A 81 13.93 -12.82 12.44
CA ALA A 81 15.33 -12.58 12.73
C ALA A 81 16.25 -13.23 11.69
N GLY A 82 17.36 -12.58 11.37
CA GLY A 82 18.44 -13.09 10.53
C GLY A 82 19.78 -12.90 11.22
N TYR A 83 20.73 -13.77 10.90
CA TYR A 83 22.09 -13.73 11.46
C TYR A 83 23.10 -13.44 10.35
N ILE A 84 23.95 -12.44 10.57
CA ILE A 84 25.06 -12.08 9.69
C ILE A 84 26.33 -12.68 10.31
N GLU A 85 26.72 -13.85 9.82
CA GLU A 85 27.84 -14.63 10.38
C GLU A 85 29.17 -13.87 10.39
N GLN A 86 29.42 -13.05 9.36
CA GLN A 86 30.69 -12.34 9.19
C GLN A 86 30.95 -11.32 10.29
N ASP A 87 29.88 -10.73 10.84
CA ASP A 87 29.94 -9.65 11.82
C ASP A 87 29.46 -10.07 13.21
N ASP A 88 28.99 -11.32 13.38
CA ASP A 88 28.33 -11.82 14.60
C ASP A 88 27.13 -10.93 15.04
N ILE A 89 26.29 -10.56 14.06
CA ILE A 89 25.14 -9.66 14.26
C ILE A 89 23.82 -10.38 14.02
N ILE A 90 22.88 -10.22 14.94
CA ILE A 90 21.46 -10.58 14.74
C ILE A 90 20.67 -9.33 14.32
N VAL A 91 19.93 -9.43 13.23
CA VAL A 91 18.99 -8.41 12.75
C VAL A 91 17.57 -8.92 12.95
N ILE A 92 16.73 -8.14 13.63
CA ILE A 92 15.32 -8.47 13.85
C ILE A 92 14.46 -7.44 13.12
N GLU A 93 13.59 -7.90 12.21
CA GLU A 93 12.60 -7.05 11.56
C GLU A 93 11.43 -6.81 12.52
N LEU A 94 11.14 -5.53 12.81
CA LEU A 94 10.06 -5.12 13.72
C LEU A 94 8.77 -4.76 12.97
N ALA A 95 8.84 -4.68 11.65
CA ALA A 95 7.71 -4.42 10.76
C ALA A 95 7.66 -5.46 9.65
N ALA A 96 6.52 -5.59 8.99
CA ALA A 96 6.27 -6.61 7.98
C ALA A 96 7.36 -6.53 6.89
N PRO A 97 8.21 -7.56 6.76
CA PRO A 97 9.37 -7.47 5.89
C PRO A 97 8.97 -7.65 4.43
N PHE A 98 9.85 -7.20 3.55
CA PHE A 98 9.76 -7.53 2.13
C PHE A 98 9.88 -9.06 1.95
N ARG A 99 9.12 -9.62 0.99
CA ARG A 99 9.02 -11.07 0.68
C ARG A 99 8.25 -11.96 1.66
N TRP A 100 7.76 -11.45 2.80
CA TRP A 100 6.80 -12.21 3.59
C TRP A 100 5.41 -12.19 2.91
N SER A 101 4.83 -13.38 2.72
CA SER A 101 3.52 -13.62 2.09
C SER A 101 2.38 -12.91 2.84
N GLY A 102 2.54 -12.68 4.14
CA GLY A 102 1.60 -11.91 4.94
C GLY A 102 1.63 -10.40 4.71
N SER A 103 2.76 -9.82 4.28
CA SER A 103 2.92 -8.35 4.23
C SER A 103 1.82 -7.64 3.43
N PRO A 104 1.48 -8.06 2.19
CA PRO A 104 0.40 -7.43 1.43
C PRO A 104 -0.98 -7.63 2.09
N GLY A 105 -1.22 -8.80 2.68
CA GLY A 105 -2.49 -9.14 3.34
C GLY A 105 -2.75 -8.27 4.56
N PHE A 106 -1.75 -8.08 5.42
CA PHE A 106 -1.88 -7.24 6.61
C PHE A 106 -1.92 -5.74 6.26
N TYR A 107 -1.07 -5.28 5.32
CA TYR A 107 -1.13 -3.89 4.86
C TYR A 107 -2.48 -3.52 4.26
N LYS A 108 -3.20 -4.49 3.69
CA LYS A 108 -4.54 -4.28 3.16
C LYS A 108 -5.49 -3.58 4.13
N ILE A 109 -5.39 -3.84 5.43
CA ILE A 109 -6.22 -3.15 6.43
C ILE A 109 -5.92 -1.65 6.41
N ALA A 110 -4.64 -1.28 6.54
CA ALA A 110 -4.20 0.11 6.56
C ALA A 110 -4.55 0.82 5.25
N GLY A 111 -4.21 0.22 4.10
CA GLY A 111 -4.62 0.74 2.79
C GLY A 111 -6.16 0.86 2.65
N GLY A 112 -6.91 -0.08 3.23
CA GLY A 112 -8.38 -0.01 3.29
C GLY A 112 -8.88 1.18 4.09
N ALA A 113 -8.27 1.47 5.24
CA ALA A 113 -8.58 2.63 6.06
C ALA A 113 -8.25 3.95 5.34
N ILE A 114 -7.08 4.04 4.69
CA ILE A 114 -6.69 5.21 3.87
C ILE A 114 -7.72 5.44 2.78
N ALA A 115 -8.07 4.39 2.03
CA ALA A 115 -9.08 4.48 0.98
C ALA A 115 -10.44 4.90 1.55
N HIS A 116 -10.89 4.32 2.66
CA HIS A 116 -12.15 4.70 3.32
C HIS A 116 -12.17 6.18 3.67
N VAL A 117 -11.15 6.68 4.37
CA VAL A 117 -11.05 8.10 4.74
C VAL A 117 -11.05 8.99 3.50
N HIS A 118 -10.31 8.63 2.45
CA HIS A 118 -10.26 9.42 1.23
C HIS A 118 -11.62 9.49 0.52
N GLY A 119 -12.26 8.35 0.27
CA GLY A 119 -13.53 8.33 -0.46
C GLY A 119 -14.75 8.69 0.38
N SER A 120 -14.65 8.75 1.71
CA SER A 120 -15.72 9.27 2.58
C SER A 120 -15.64 10.79 2.76
N ARG A 121 -14.56 11.45 2.31
CA ARG A 121 -14.50 12.92 2.30
C ARG A 121 -15.41 13.45 1.21
N THR A 122 -16.38 14.26 1.61
CA THR A 122 -17.33 14.91 0.71
C THR A 122 -17.00 16.39 0.55
N THR A 123 -17.33 16.94 -0.61
CA THR A 123 -17.30 18.39 -0.88
C THR A 123 -18.65 18.80 -1.47
N LYS A 124 -18.90 20.10 -1.65
CA LYS A 124 -20.11 20.56 -2.35
C LYS A 124 -20.21 19.97 -3.77
N GLN A 125 -19.07 19.79 -4.43
CA GLN A 125 -18.95 19.25 -5.78
C GLN A 125 -19.00 17.72 -5.81
N LEU A 126 -18.61 17.05 -4.71
CA LEU A 126 -18.59 15.59 -4.56
C LEU A 126 -19.39 15.18 -3.30
N PRO A 127 -20.73 15.27 -3.34
CA PRO A 127 -21.57 14.98 -2.18
C PRO A 127 -21.56 13.49 -1.78
N ILE A 128 -21.18 12.61 -2.71
CA ILE A 128 -21.02 11.16 -2.49
C ILE A 128 -19.57 10.75 -2.21
N GLY A 129 -18.67 11.73 -2.13
CA GLY A 129 -17.23 11.55 -1.91
C GLY A 129 -16.45 11.21 -3.17
N PHE A 130 -15.15 10.99 -2.99
CA PHE A 130 -14.22 10.66 -4.08
C PHE A 130 -14.35 9.19 -4.49
N PHE A 131 -14.27 8.95 -5.80
CA PHE A 131 -13.99 7.60 -6.28
C PHE A 131 -12.63 7.15 -5.75
N LYS A 132 -12.58 5.92 -5.26
CA LYS A 132 -11.39 5.29 -4.67
C LYS A 132 -11.19 3.91 -5.27
N TYR A 133 -10.07 3.70 -5.93
CA TYR A 133 -9.58 2.39 -6.30
C TYR A 133 -8.27 2.12 -5.56
N ARG A 134 -8.06 0.86 -5.15
CA ARG A 134 -6.83 0.47 -4.46
C ARG A 134 -6.41 -0.92 -4.84
N TRP A 135 -5.10 -1.10 -5.03
CA TRP A 135 -4.46 -2.39 -5.19
C TRP A 135 -3.25 -2.47 -4.26
N VAL A 136 -3.37 -3.20 -3.15
CA VAL A 136 -2.37 -3.22 -2.07
C VAL A 136 -2.07 -1.80 -1.58
N ASP A 137 -0.92 -1.23 -1.98
CA ASP A 137 -0.33 0.08 -1.71
C ASP A 137 -0.57 1.12 -2.80
N ASP A 138 -1.01 0.71 -3.99
CA ASP A 138 -1.44 1.62 -5.04
C ASP A 138 -2.83 2.19 -4.72
N HIS A 139 -2.97 3.51 -4.77
CA HIS A 139 -4.22 4.24 -4.63
C HIS A 139 -4.50 5.06 -5.88
N ILE A 140 -5.69 4.89 -6.47
CA ILE A 140 -6.10 5.60 -7.68
C ILE A 140 -7.43 6.32 -7.46
N ASN A 141 -7.48 7.58 -7.85
CA ASN A 141 -8.70 8.41 -7.87
C ASN A 141 -8.94 8.97 -9.27
N VAL A 142 -10.21 9.27 -9.58
CA VAL A 142 -10.63 9.86 -10.86
C VAL A 142 -11.58 11.01 -10.58
N VAL A 143 -11.37 12.15 -11.23
CA VAL A 143 -12.19 13.35 -11.05
C VAL A 143 -12.26 14.18 -12.33
N ALA A 144 -13.36 14.91 -12.54
CA ALA A 144 -13.45 15.91 -13.60
C ALA A 144 -12.80 17.24 -13.17
N ASP A 145 -12.21 17.95 -14.12
CA ASP A 145 -11.67 19.29 -13.97
C ASP A 145 -12.80 20.33 -14.00
N VAL A 146 -13.56 20.37 -12.90
CA VAL A 146 -14.64 21.34 -12.66
C VAL A 146 -14.21 22.27 -11.51
N ASP A 147 -13.34 23.21 -11.87
CA ASP A 147 -12.85 24.36 -11.08
C ASP A 147 -11.97 24.07 -9.83
N ALA A 148 -10.65 24.19 -10.05
CA ALA A 148 -9.51 24.63 -9.21
C ALA A 148 -9.32 24.16 -7.74
N ALA A 149 -10.33 23.71 -7.00
CA ALA A 149 -10.25 23.55 -5.54
C ALA A 149 -10.12 22.09 -5.05
N VAL A 150 -10.28 21.10 -5.93
CA VAL A 150 -10.52 19.71 -5.49
C VAL A 150 -9.24 18.87 -5.42
N MET A 151 -8.16 19.28 -6.12
CA MET A 151 -6.95 18.46 -6.27
C MET A 151 -5.64 19.11 -5.81
N THR A 152 -5.67 20.30 -5.19
CA THR A 152 -4.45 21.03 -4.79
C THR A 152 -4.11 20.94 -3.31
N ARG A 153 -4.74 20.04 -2.53
CA ARG A 153 -4.46 19.97 -1.09
C ARG A 153 -4.51 18.57 -0.48
N THR A 154 -3.66 17.67 -0.97
CA THR A 154 -3.26 16.46 -0.22
C THR A 154 -1.77 16.10 -0.33
N ASP A 155 -0.90 17.01 -0.79
CA ASP A 155 0.55 16.76 -0.91
C ASP A 155 1.34 16.97 0.40
N HIS A 156 0.68 16.81 1.55
CA HIS A 156 1.33 16.82 2.85
C HIS A 156 1.02 15.53 3.61
N PHE A 157 1.20 14.38 2.95
CA PHE A 157 1.69 13.23 3.69
C PHE A 157 3.20 13.38 3.77
N ALA A 158 3.64 13.76 4.97
CA ALA A 158 5.04 13.96 5.32
C ALA A 158 5.89 12.80 4.79
N THR A 159 6.84 13.11 3.92
CA THR A 159 8.09 12.35 3.86
C THR A 159 8.79 12.50 5.21
N PRO A 160 9.38 11.43 5.77
CA PRO A 160 10.20 11.53 6.98
C PRO A 160 11.41 12.47 6.79
#